data_AF-A0A1S8WUU4-F1
#
_entry.id   AF-A0A1S8WUU4-F1
#
_cell.length_a   1.000
_cell.length_b   1.000
_cell.length_c   1.000
_cell.angle_alpha   90.00
_cell.angle_beta   90.00
_cell.angle_gamma   90.00
#
_symmetry.space_group_name_H-M   'P 1'
#
loop_
_entity.id
_entity.type
_entity.pdbx_description
1 polymer ?
#
loop_
_entity_poly.entity_id
_entity_poly.type
_entity_poly.pdbx_seq_one_letter_code
_entity_poly.pdbx_strand_id
1 'polypeptide(L)'
;MTPFRQMIRVLPEAAQLVLDKHTTKSELPQAHQDNFTVFIFDPLEDSWALIESSANSRENLPRVTRLLKQIEMSTGMNKKSDNNKMEHPLRMMVKFQREELLQHELVIASLTWKRIDRMAFNLLNIFVYLLFLACFTSFMLLTKPTYSIVAGTNRTVEDVCLAMMNTGQKAYVLTIDVVKYGTIVLAMVQCFASLADYFTFENVFELAIYSLAIATTVDTNGCMRRTGLREPWQWQTGTAGIVFAWIDLLMFFQRTTPIGIYLGIFGLILTNLANLAVVFSPFLVAFALAFHLLLGNQIRFNDMRNAFSSTVSMFSGEVGLADASHAMFNRYEPGASPEKLVYYATLSYLFFLTFVAFMSIALMNMLTGIAVGDVEAKKSQANLETVQQLVNSLVDSYTLLDKIKPNRSLRRKYIYFPNQKGGIQRQLFRYLYSHIEKSTRNEDTSTQGKRMELDEVLDKLREKVGALRVAFFMLSEAVAVLNRNAGSDEEESRSSDYDTDSYE
;
A
#
# COMPACT_ATOMS: atom_id res chain seq x y z
N MET A 1 33.10 0.93 4.93
CA MET A 1 31.91 1.64 5.46
C MET A 1 32.38 3.01 5.94
N THR A 2 31.73 4.12 5.53
CA THR A 2 32.15 5.49 5.92
C THR A 2 31.75 5.83 7.36
N PRO A 3 32.42 6.79 8.03
CA PRO A 3 32.05 7.24 9.37
C PRO A 3 30.59 7.67 9.49
N PHE A 4 30.07 8.39 8.48
CA PHE A 4 28.67 8.80 8.45
C PHE A 4 27.70 7.61 8.36
N ARG A 5 28.00 6.59 7.54
CA ARG A 5 27.18 5.36 7.47
C ARG A 5 27.19 4.58 8.78
N GLN A 6 28.30 4.61 9.51
CA GLN A 6 28.40 4.02 10.85
C GLN A 6 27.56 4.81 11.87
N MET A 7 27.56 6.14 11.80
CA MET A 7 26.70 6.98 12.66
C MET A 7 25.22 6.68 12.43
N ILE A 8 24.74 6.57 11.17
CA ILE A 8 23.33 6.21 10.88
C ILE A 8 22.93 4.89 11.58
N ARG A 9 23.85 3.92 11.62
CA ARG A 9 23.61 2.60 12.22
C ARG A 9 23.62 2.66 13.74
N VAL A 10 24.65 3.28 14.34
CA VAL A 10 24.97 3.15 15.78
C VAL A 10 24.56 4.37 16.61
N LEU A 11 24.67 5.58 16.06
CA LEU A 11 24.51 6.86 16.77
C LEU A 11 23.75 7.88 15.89
N PRO A 12 22.40 7.80 15.81
CA PRO A 12 21.61 8.65 14.93
C PRO A 12 21.67 10.14 15.31
N GLU A 13 21.75 10.47 16.61
CA GLU A 13 21.90 11.85 17.09
C GLU A 13 23.20 12.50 16.57
N ALA A 14 24.29 11.74 16.56
CA ALA A 14 25.56 12.21 16.00
C ALA A 14 25.46 12.41 14.47
N ALA A 15 24.70 11.56 13.77
CA ALA A 15 24.44 11.73 12.34
C ALA A 15 23.60 13.00 12.07
N GLN A 16 22.63 13.31 12.93
CA GLN A 16 21.83 14.53 12.82
C GLN A 16 22.69 15.78 12.97
N LEU A 17 23.55 15.84 13.98
CA LEU A 17 24.51 16.94 14.16
C LEU A 17 25.44 17.13 12.95
N VAL A 18 25.79 16.06 12.25
CA VAL A 18 26.55 16.15 11.00
C VAL A 18 25.70 16.77 9.89
N LEU A 19 24.43 16.38 9.74
CA LEU A 19 23.53 16.97 8.74
C LEU A 19 23.23 18.46 9.03
N ASP A 20 23.08 18.83 10.30
CA ASP A 20 22.89 20.23 10.73
C ASP A 20 24.08 21.10 10.31
N LYS A 21 25.32 20.62 10.52
CA LYS A 21 26.54 21.32 10.07
C LYS A 21 26.61 21.54 8.57
N HIS A 22 25.91 20.73 7.78
CA HIS A 22 25.84 20.84 6.32
C HIS A 22 24.63 21.63 5.83
N THR A 23 23.91 22.28 6.75
CA THR A 23 22.79 23.17 6.47
C THR A 23 23.07 24.54 7.07
N THR A 24 23.29 25.57 6.24
CA THR A 24 23.56 26.94 6.72
C THR A 24 22.35 27.82 6.43
N LYS A 25 21.77 28.42 7.47
CA LYS A 25 20.66 29.38 7.36
C LYS A 25 21.19 30.82 7.40
N SER A 26 20.52 31.72 6.69
CA SER A 26 20.81 33.16 6.77
C SER A 26 20.44 33.71 8.15
N GLU A 27 21.18 34.70 8.63
CA GLU A 27 20.89 35.44 9.88
C GLU A 27 19.66 36.37 9.73
N LEU A 28 19.13 36.51 8.50
CA LEU A 28 17.99 37.36 8.21
C LEU A 28 16.66 36.73 8.67
N PRO A 29 15.64 37.54 9.06
CA PRO A 29 14.32 37.04 9.43
C PRO A 29 13.68 36.19 8.31
N GLN A 30 12.87 35.19 8.69
CA GLN A 30 12.24 34.28 7.72
C GLN A 30 11.39 34.99 6.64
N ALA A 31 10.83 36.15 6.95
CA ALA A 31 10.04 36.97 6.03
C ALA A 31 10.87 37.83 5.07
N HIS A 32 12.20 37.94 5.27
CA HIS A 32 13.05 38.78 4.44
C HIS A 32 13.20 38.20 3.03
N GLN A 33 13.16 39.04 2.00
CA GLN A 33 13.19 38.62 0.60
C GLN A 33 14.47 37.84 0.24
N ASP A 34 15.59 38.19 0.87
CA ASP A 34 16.91 37.57 0.67
C ASP A 34 17.26 36.51 1.72
N ASN A 35 16.30 36.04 2.51
CA ASN A 35 16.53 34.85 3.34
C ASN A 35 16.91 33.67 2.43
N PHE A 36 17.95 32.92 2.82
CA PHE A 36 18.40 31.76 2.07
C PHE A 36 18.85 30.62 3.00
N THR A 37 18.78 29.41 2.45
CA THR A 37 19.29 28.19 3.08
C THR A 37 20.26 27.52 2.13
N VAL A 38 21.47 27.24 2.61
CA VAL A 38 22.51 26.54 1.86
C VAL A 38 22.50 25.08 2.29
N PHE A 39 22.35 24.20 1.31
CA PHE A 39 22.40 22.75 1.47
C PHE A 39 23.69 22.22 0.86
N ILE A 40 24.48 21.48 1.64
CA ILE A 40 25.70 20.80 1.21
C ILE A 40 25.46 19.29 1.28
N PHE A 41 25.41 18.62 0.13
CA PHE A 41 24.96 17.22 0.02
C PHE A 41 26.07 16.17 0.21
N ASP A 42 27.32 16.59 0.42
CA ASP A 42 28.49 15.71 0.46
C ASP A 42 28.33 14.46 1.37
N PRO A 43 27.80 14.54 2.61
CA PRO A 43 27.62 13.36 3.47
C PRO A 43 26.69 12.28 2.89
N LEU A 44 25.73 12.69 2.05
CA LEU A 44 24.73 11.81 1.44
C LEU A 44 25.19 11.23 0.09
N GLU A 45 26.15 11.89 -0.56
CA GLU A 45 26.63 11.64 -1.93
C GLU A 45 27.93 10.80 -1.97
N ASP A 46 28.50 10.49 -0.81
CA ASP A 46 29.72 9.70 -0.55
C ASP A 46 29.78 8.26 -1.14
N SER A 47 28.90 7.90 -2.07
CA SER A 47 28.93 6.62 -2.78
C SER A 47 30.03 6.53 -3.85
N TRP A 48 30.48 7.64 -4.44
CA TRP A 48 31.35 7.62 -5.63
C TRP A 48 32.84 7.83 -5.32
N ALA A 49 33.15 8.65 -4.32
CA ALA A 49 34.54 8.98 -3.96
C ALA A 49 35.36 7.76 -3.50
N LEU A 50 34.71 6.63 -3.16
CA LEU A 50 35.36 5.45 -2.59
C LEU A 50 35.46 4.26 -3.53
N ILE A 51 34.72 4.23 -4.65
CA ILE A 51 34.94 3.22 -5.68
C ILE A 51 36.33 3.44 -6.30
N GLU A 52 36.70 4.70 -6.52
CA GLU A 52 38.02 5.10 -7.03
C GLU A 52 39.13 4.97 -5.95
N SER A 53 38.83 5.27 -4.67
CA SER A 53 39.82 5.17 -3.59
C SER A 53 40.09 3.73 -3.11
N SER A 54 39.12 2.81 -3.24
CA SER A 54 39.29 1.42 -2.80
C SER A 54 40.34 0.65 -3.61
N ALA A 55 40.65 1.11 -4.83
CA ALA A 55 41.75 0.60 -5.63
C ALA A 55 43.13 1.05 -5.10
N ASN A 56 43.21 2.17 -4.36
CA ASN A 56 44.49 2.85 -4.09
C ASN A 56 44.79 3.17 -2.61
N SER A 57 43.96 2.82 -1.63
CA SER A 57 44.19 3.27 -0.23
C SER A 57 43.90 2.21 0.83
N ARG A 58 44.87 1.31 1.06
CA ARG A 58 44.88 0.40 2.22
C ARG A 58 45.66 0.91 3.44
N GLU A 59 46.35 2.05 3.37
CA GLU A 59 47.35 2.36 4.43
C GLU A 59 47.01 3.42 5.47
N ASN A 60 45.98 4.26 5.33
CA ASN A 60 45.75 5.32 6.33
C ASN A 60 44.27 5.51 6.71
N LEU A 61 43.82 4.81 7.75
CA LEU A 61 42.46 4.96 8.30
C LEU A 61 42.45 5.87 9.54
N PRO A 62 41.62 6.93 9.59
CA PRO A 62 41.53 7.89 10.70
C PRO A 62 41.18 7.26 12.07
N ARG A 63 41.57 7.94 13.16
CA ARG A 63 41.37 7.50 14.56
C ARG A 63 39.89 7.26 14.92
N VAL A 64 38.98 8.09 14.41
CA VAL A 64 37.52 7.98 14.61
C VAL A 64 36.98 6.66 14.03
N THR A 65 37.49 6.25 12.86
CA THR A 65 37.10 5.00 12.22
C THR A 65 37.56 3.78 13.01
N ARG A 66 38.68 3.87 13.75
CA ARG A 66 39.11 2.81 14.67
C ARG A 66 38.18 2.68 15.87
N LEU A 67 37.77 3.80 16.47
CA LEU A 67 36.84 3.81 17.60
C LEU A 67 35.48 3.22 17.22
N LEU A 68 34.94 3.60 16.07
CA LEU A 68 33.68 3.05 15.57
C LEU A 68 33.78 1.55 15.26
N LYS A 69 34.93 1.09 14.74
CA LYS A 69 35.21 -0.34 14.53
C LYS A 69 35.34 -1.10 15.86
N GLN A 70 35.82 -0.45 16.92
CA GLN A 70 35.91 -1.01 18.27
C GLN A 70 34.51 -1.18 18.90
N ILE A 71 33.61 -0.22 18.67
CA ILE A 71 32.19 -0.28 19.09
C ILE A 71 31.44 -1.40 18.33
N GLU A 72 31.79 -1.64 17.06
CA GLU A 72 31.22 -2.75 16.28
C GLU A 72 31.67 -4.12 16.78
N MET A 73 32.91 -4.24 17.27
CA MET A 73 33.41 -5.48 17.89
C MET A 73 32.80 -5.75 19.26
N SER A 74 32.50 -4.71 20.05
CA SER A 74 31.88 -4.89 21.37
C SER A 74 30.37 -5.20 21.31
N THR A 75 29.70 -4.86 20.21
CA THR A 75 28.25 -5.09 20.01
C THR A 75 27.92 -6.42 19.34
N GLY A 76 28.91 -7.28 19.04
CA GLY A 76 28.69 -8.65 18.56
C GLY A 76 28.05 -8.78 17.17
N MET A 77 28.04 -7.72 16.35
CA MET A 77 27.29 -7.68 15.08
C MET A 77 28.12 -8.02 13.83
N ASN A 78 28.84 -9.14 13.83
CA ASN A 78 29.54 -9.60 12.63
C ASN A 78 28.80 -10.75 11.94
N LYS A 79 27.78 -10.41 11.13
CA LYS A 79 27.23 -11.34 10.14
C LYS A 79 27.75 -10.95 8.75
N LYS A 80 28.72 -11.73 8.28
CA LYS A 80 29.15 -11.97 6.89
C LYS A 80 28.65 -10.94 5.87
N SER A 81 29.45 -9.91 5.63
CA SER A 81 29.26 -8.97 4.51
C SER A 81 30.11 -9.42 3.31
N ASP A 82 29.82 -10.60 2.76
CA ASP A 82 30.22 -10.94 1.38
C ASP A 82 29.19 -10.32 0.43
N ASN A 83 29.39 -9.03 0.12
CA ASN A 83 28.89 -8.36 -1.10
C ASN A 83 29.42 -6.92 -1.07
N ASN A 84 30.50 -6.66 -1.81
CA ASN A 84 31.19 -5.36 -1.91
C ASN A 84 30.37 -4.26 -2.65
N LYS A 85 29.07 -4.14 -2.40
CA LYS A 85 28.28 -2.96 -2.77
C LYS A 85 27.88 -2.22 -1.50
N MET A 86 28.54 -1.09 -1.28
CA MET A 86 28.31 -0.27 -0.10
C MET A 86 26.94 0.42 -0.21
N GLU A 87 25.94 -0.02 0.57
CA GLU A 87 24.55 0.49 0.55
C GLU A 87 24.48 2.03 0.73
N HIS A 88 23.69 2.72 -0.10
CA HIS A 88 23.54 4.18 -0.09
C HIS A 88 23.07 4.70 1.30
N PRO A 89 23.61 5.83 1.82
CA PRO A 89 23.24 6.36 3.15
C PRO A 89 21.72 6.50 3.38
N LEU A 90 20.99 7.01 2.40
CA LEU A 90 19.52 7.10 2.45
C LEU A 90 18.85 5.72 2.63
N ARG A 91 19.32 4.68 1.94
CA ARG A 91 18.77 3.31 2.08
C ARG A 91 19.05 2.74 3.46
N MET A 92 20.19 3.11 4.06
CA MET A 92 20.51 2.76 5.45
C MET A 92 19.56 3.45 6.43
N MET A 93 19.24 4.73 6.23
CA MET A 93 18.26 5.45 7.07
C MET A 93 16.89 4.76 7.06
N VAL A 94 16.44 4.28 5.89
CA VAL A 94 15.21 3.49 5.76
C VAL A 94 15.33 2.13 6.46
N LYS A 95 16.42 1.39 6.22
CA LYS A 95 16.66 0.05 6.79
C LYS A 95 16.72 0.04 8.31
N PHE A 96 17.25 1.10 8.92
CA PHE A 96 17.32 1.28 10.37
C PHE A 96 16.15 2.10 10.94
N GLN A 97 15.10 2.38 10.14
CA GLN A 97 13.90 3.12 10.55
C GLN A 97 14.22 4.42 11.31
N ARG A 98 15.14 5.22 10.77
CA ARG A 98 15.55 6.49 11.39
C ARG A 98 14.67 7.64 10.91
N GLU A 99 13.51 7.79 11.54
CA GLU A 99 12.47 8.77 11.17
C GLU A 99 12.99 10.22 11.21
N GLU A 100 13.61 10.61 12.32
CA GLU A 100 14.16 11.95 12.54
C GLU A 100 15.23 12.34 11.50
N LEU A 101 16.04 11.37 11.06
CA LEU A 101 17.04 11.60 10.01
C LEU A 101 16.41 11.75 8.61
N LEU A 102 15.32 11.03 8.33
CA LEU A 102 14.60 11.12 7.05
C LEU A 102 13.82 12.43 6.90
N GLN A 103 13.33 12.97 8.01
CA GLN A 103 12.62 14.25 8.06
C GLN A 103 13.55 15.48 8.03
N HIS A 104 14.86 15.28 8.17
CA HIS A 104 15.83 16.36 8.17
C HIS A 104 15.81 17.18 6.87
N GLU A 105 15.83 18.52 6.97
CA GLU A 105 15.73 19.46 5.83
C GLU A 105 16.73 19.14 4.70
N LEU A 106 17.98 18.82 5.04
CA LEU A 106 19.02 18.41 4.07
C LEU A 106 18.65 17.15 3.27
N VAL A 107 18.05 16.15 3.94
CA VAL A 107 17.61 14.90 3.29
C VAL A 107 16.46 15.20 2.34
N ILE A 108 15.47 15.96 2.78
CA ILE A 108 14.34 16.40 1.94
C ILE A 108 14.82 17.21 0.73
N ALA A 109 15.78 18.11 0.91
CA ALA A 109 16.38 18.89 -0.17
C ALA A 109 17.12 18.00 -1.19
N SER A 110 17.87 16.99 -0.72
CA SER A 110 18.57 16.02 -1.57
C SER A 110 17.57 15.20 -2.39
N LEU A 111 16.53 14.69 -1.73
CA LEU A 111 15.45 13.92 -2.36
C LEU A 111 14.69 14.73 -3.41
N THR A 112 14.43 16.01 -3.14
CA THR A 112 13.75 16.91 -4.09
C THR A 112 14.56 17.10 -5.37
N TRP A 113 15.87 17.32 -5.25
CA TRP A 113 16.75 17.43 -6.42
C TRP A 113 16.85 16.13 -7.20
N LYS A 114 17.01 15.01 -6.49
CA LYS A 114 17.04 13.67 -7.09
C LYS A 114 15.74 13.36 -7.85
N ARG A 115 14.60 13.81 -7.31
CA ARG A 115 13.29 13.70 -7.97
C ARG A 115 13.20 14.56 -9.23
N ILE A 116 13.62 15.82 -9.19
CA ILE A 116 13.60 16.73 -10.36
C ILE A 116 14.47 16.16 -11.49
N ASP A 117 15.65 15.67 -11.16
CA ASP A 117 16.60 15.10 -12.10
C ASP A 117 16.07 13.85 -12.83
N ARG A 118 15.15 13.11 -12.21
CA ARG A 118 14.49 11.91 -12.77
C ARG A 118 13.09 12.18 -13.32
N MET A 119 12.48 13.31 -12.97
CA MET A 119 11.09 13.62 -13.32
C MET A 119 10.86 13.56 -14.82
N ALA A 120 11.78 14.08 -15.64
CA ALA A 120 11.65 14.03 -17.10
C ALA A 120 11.61 12.60 -17.66
N PHE A 121 12.46 11.70 -17.15
CA PHE A 121 12.52 10.31 -17.60
C PHE A 121 11.28 9.53 -17.15
N ASN A 122 10.82 9.76 -15.91
CA ASN A 122 9.60 9.14 -15.40
C ASN A 122 8.36 9.64 -16.16
N LEU A 123 8.27 10.94 -16.48
CA LEU A 123 7.18 11.50 -17.29
C LEU A 123 7.17 10.91 -18.71
N LEU A 124 8.34 10.70 -19.32
CA LEU A 124 8.45 10.02 -20.61
C LEU A 124 7.93 8.59 -20.53
N ASN A 125 8.29 7.85 -19.47
CA ASN A 125 7.81 6.47 -19.28
C ASN A 125 6.27 6.43 -19.10
N ILE A 126 5.71 7.32 -18.27
CA ILE A 126 4.24 7.48 -18.12
C ILE A 126 3.60 7.76 -19.48
N PHE A 127 4.18 8.68 -20.25
CA PHE A 127 3.63 9.05 -21.54
C PHE A 127 3.62 7.88 -22.52
N VAL A 128 4.71 7.11 -22.59
CA VAL A 128 4.81 5.91 -23.43
C VAL A 128 3.81 4.83 -23.00
N TYR A 129 3.63 4.64 -21.68
CA TYR A 129 2.62 3.73 -21.14
C TYR A 129 1.18 4.17 -21.45
N LEU A 130 0.86 5.45 -21.27
CA LEU A 130 -0.45 6.01 -21.61
C LEU A 130 -0.74 5.89 -23.11
N LEU A 131 0.26 6.07 -23.97
CA LEU A 131 0.13 5.87 -25.41
C LEU A 131 -0.19 4.40 -25.73
N PHE A 132 0.52 3.46 -25.10
CA PHE A 132 0.22 2.03 -25.22
C PHE A 132 -1.22 1.72 -24.79
N LEU A 133 -1.63 2.21 -23.61
CA LEU A 133 -2.95 1.97 -23.05
C LEU A 133 -4.06 2.57 -23.93
N ALA A 134 -3.85 3.77 -24.48
CA ALA A 134 -4.78 4.41 -25.41
C ALA A 134 -4.91 3.62 -26.71
N CYS A 135 -3.79 3.14 -27.27
CA CYS A 135 -3.80 2.29 -28.46
C CYS A 135 -4.50 0.95 -28.20
N PHE A 136 -4.19 0.27 -27.09
CA PHE A 136 -4.80 -1.02 -26.76
C PHE A 136 -6.30 -0.89 -26.47
N THR A 137 -6.70 0.15 -25.74
CA THR A 137 -8.12 0.47 -25.49
C THR A 137 -8.86 0.78 -26.79
N SER A 138 -8.27 1.62 -27.65
CA SER A 138 -8.85 1.93 -28.96
C SER A 138 -8.97 0.69 -29.83
N PHE A 139 -7.97 -0.20 -29.83
CA PHE A 139 -8.01 -1.46 -30.56
C PHE A 139 -9.18 -2.35 -30.10
N MET A 140 -9.36 -2.53 -28.79
CA MET A 140 -10.44 -3.36 -28.25
C MET A 140 -11.83 -2.78 -28.52
N LEU A 141 -12.01 -1.45 -28.41
CA LEU A 141 -13.31 -0.80 -28.64
C LEU A 141 -13.69 -0.70 -30.11
N LEU A 142 -12.70 -0.57 -31.01
CA LEU A 142 -12.95 -0.44 -32.45
C LEU A 142 -13.09 -1.79 -33.17
N THR A 143 -12.73 -2.89 -32.50
CA THR A 143 -12.89 -4.25 -33.03
C THR A 143 -14.26 -4.80 -32.62
N LYS A 144 -15.04 -5.29 -33.59
CA LYS A 144 -16.34 -5.90 -33.27
C LYS A 144 -16.16 -7.32 -32.68
N PRO A 145 -16.87 -7.67 -31.58
CA PRO A 145 -16.81 -9.02 -31.04
C PRO A 145 -17.47 -10.04 -31.97
N THR A 146 -16.92 -11.24 -32.03
CA THR A 146 -17.38 -12.33 -32.91
C THR A 146 -18.85 -12.67 -32.69
N TYR A 147 -19.33 -12.69 -31.44
CA TYR A 147 -20.74 -13.00 -31.14
C TYR A 147 -21.71 -11.94 -31.70
N SER A 148 -21.32 -10.66 -31.81
CA SER A 148 -22.19 -9.61 -32.36
C SER A 148 -22.42 -9.77 -33.86
N ILE A 149 -21.49 -10.45 -34.54
CA ILE A 149 -21.52 -10.68 -35.98
C ILE A 149 -22.21 -12.03 -36.28
N VAL A 150 -22.04 -13.00 -35.38
CA VAL A 150 -22.71 -14.32 -35.44
C VAL A 150 -24.18 -14.22 -34.97
N ALA A 151 -24.55 -13.19 -34.20
CA ALA A 151 -25.88 -13.02 -33.61
C ALA A 151 -27.01 -13.19 -34.65
N GLY A 152 -27.77 -14.27 -34.50
CA GLY A 152 -28.89 -14.63 -35.39
C GLY A 152 -28.56 -15.64 -36.49
N THR A 153 -27.32 -16.15 -36.58
CA THR A 153 -26.93 -17.19 -37.53
C THR A 153 -26.39 -18.42 -36.80
N ASN A 154 -26.91 -19.63 -37.13
CA ASN A 154 -26.37 -20.91 -36.66
C ASN A 154 -25.07 -21.27 -37.42
N ARG A 155 -24.18 -20.30 -37.62
CA ARG A 155 -22.95 -20.46 -38.41
C ARG A 155 -21.74 -20.53 -37.49
N THR A 156 -20.77 -21.35 -37.86
CA THR A 156 -19.51 -21.41 -37.14
C THR A 156 -18.66 -20.16 -37.41
N VAL A 157 -17.66 -19.90 -36.57
CA VAL A 157 -16.72 -18.76 -36.76
C VAL A 157 -16.01 -18.85 -38.12
N GLU A 158 -15.74 -20.06 -38.59
CA GLU A 158 -15.12 -20.32 -39.89
C GLU A 158 -16.03 -19.94 -41.07
N ASP A 159 -17.32 -20.30 -41.00
CA ASP A 159 -18.32 -19.95 -42.02
C ASP A 159 -18.50 -18.44 -42.15
N VAL A 160 -18.53 -17.75 -41.00
CA VAL A 160 -18.63 -16.29 -40.95
C VAL A 160 -17.38 -15.64 -41.55
N CYS A 161 -16.21 -16.21 -41.33
CA CYS A 161 -15.00 -15.71 -41.94
C CYS A 161 -14.98 -15.85 -43.46
N LEU A 162 -15.36 -17.02 -43.99
CA LEU A 162 -15.45 -17.25 -45.43
C LEU A 162 -16.45 -16.28 -46.08
N ALA A 163 -17.58 -16.04 -45.44
CA ALA A 163 -18.56 -15.07 -45.90
C ALA A 163 -17.98 -13.64 -45.96
N MET A 164 -17.26 -13.20 -44.93
CA MET A 164 -16.58 -11.88 -44.92
C MET A 164 -15.48 -11.78 -45.97
N MET A 165 -14.70 -12.84 -46.16
CA MET A 165 -13.64 -12.88 -47.19
C MET A 165 -14.23 -12.71 -48.59
N ASN A 166 -15.39 -13.32 -48.86
CA ASN A 166 -16.05 -13.23 -50.16
C ASN A 166 -16.75 -11.88 -50.39
N THR A 167 -17.26 -11.24 -49.35
CA THR A 167 -17.93 -9.93 -49.45
C THR A 167 -16.97 -8.74 -49.32
N GLY A 168 -15.70 -8.98 -48.97
CA GLY A 168 -14.71 -7.93 -48.72
C GLY A 168 -15.01 -7.09 -47.48
N GLN A 169 -15.94 -7.52 -46.62
CA GLN A 169 -16.26 -6.84 -45.38
C GLN A 169 -15.17 -7.09 -44.33
N LYS A 170 -14.71 -6.02 -43.69
CA LYS A 170 -13.78 -6.08 -42.56
C LYS A 170 -14.55 -5.97 -41.25
N ALA A 171 -14.12 -6.70 -40.23
CA ALA A 171 -14.67 -6.64 -38.88
C ALA A 171 -14.36 -5.30 -38.15
N TYR A 172 -13.67 -4.37 -38.82
CA TYR A 172 -13.01 -3.23 -38.22
C TYR A 172 -12.97 -2.03 -39.21
N VAL A 173 -12.92 -0.80 -38.68
CA VAL A 173 -12.84 0.46 -39.47
C VAL A 173 -11.40 0.74 -39.93
N LEU A 174 -11.23 1.30 -41.15
CA LEU A 174 -9.95 1.43 -41.89
C LEU A 174 -8.76 2.07 -41.13
N THR A 175 -9.01 2.80 -40.04
CA THR A 175 -7.98 3.44 -39.18
C THR A 175 -7.28 2.51 -38.19
N ILE A 176 -7.66 1.23 -38.11
CA ILE A 176 -7.18 0.30 -37.07
C ILE A 176 -5.80 -0.30 -37.36
N ASP A 177 -5.32 -0.33 -38.61
CA ASP A 177 -3.99 -0.89 -38.88
C ASP A 177 -2.89 -0.12 -38.14
N VAL A 178 -2.99 1.22 -38.09
CA VAL A 178 -2.08 2.08 -37.32
C VAL A 178 -2.15 1.76 -35.83
N VAL A 179 -3.36 1.60 -35.28
CA VAL A 179 -3.57 1.30 -33.85
C VAL A 179 -3.08 -0.10 -33.50
N LYS A 180 -3.28 -1.08 -34.38
CA LYS A 180 -2.82 -2.47 -34.24
C LYS A 180 -1.29 -2.52 -34.17
N TYR A 181 -0.61 -1.99 -35.19
CA TYR A 181 0.85 -2.00 -35.22
C TYR A 181 1.44 -1.10 -34.13
N GLY A 182 0.79 0.02 -33.81
CA GLY A 182 1.16 0.87 -32.67
C GLY A 182 1.12 0.12 -31.35
N THR A 183 0.05 -0.65 -31.08
CA THR A 183 -0.06 -1.48 -29.87
C THR A 183 1.05 -2.51 -29.81
N ILE A 184 1.33 -3.22 -30.91
CA ILE A 184 2.39 -4.24 -30.97
C ILE A 184 3.77 -3.62 -30.73
N VAL A 185 4.10 -2.52 -31.42
CA VAL A 185 5.41 -1.86 -31.29
C VAL A 185 5.60 -1.34 -29.87
N LEU A 186 4.61 -0.65 -29.30
CA LEU A 186 4.69 -0.10 -27.95
C LEU A 186 4.78 -1.21 -26.90
N ALA A 187 4.00 -2.29 -27.04
CA ALA A 187 4.07 -3.45 -26.16
C ALA A 187 5.43 -4.14 -26.24
N MET A 188 6.03 -4.27 -27.43
CA MET A 188 7.37 -4.84 -27.57
C MET A 188 8.43 -3.96 -26.92
N VAL A 189 8.41 -2.63 -27.15
CA VAL A 189 9.37 -1.71 -26.53
C VAL A 189 9.30 -1.79 -25.00
N GLN A 190 8.10 -1.80 -24.43
CA GLN A 190 7.90 -1.90 -22.98
C GLN A 190 8.25 -3.30 -22.42
N CYS A 191 7.97 -4.36 -23.18
CA CYS A 191 8.39 -5.73 -22.86
C CYS A 191 9.92 -5.85 -22.79
N PHE A 192 10.65 -5.30 -23.76
CA PHE A 192 12.11 -5.30 -23.72
C PHE A 192 12.67 -4.44 -22.57
N ALA A 193 12.02 -3.32 -22.26
CA ALA A 193 12.40 -2.48 -21.12
C ALA A 193 12.21 -3.20 -19.77
N SER A 194 11.07 -3.86 -19.58
CA SER A 194 10.75 -4.61 -18.35
C SER A 194 11.62 -5.86 -18.17
N LEU A 195 11.97 -6.55 -19.26
CA LEU A 195 12.92 -7.68 -19.25
C LEU A 195 14.36 -7.28 -18.91
N ALA A 196 14.74 -6.03 -19.18
CA ALA A 196 16.06 -5.51 -18.83
C ALA A 196 16.18 -5.17 -17.34
N ASP A 197 15.04 -4.99 -16.66
CA ASP A 197 14.96 -4.80 -15.22
C ASP A 197 14.90 -6.15 -14.47
N TYR A 198 15.16 -6.12 -13.16
CA TYR A 198 15.18 -7.33 -12.34
C TYR A 198 13.79 -7.97 -12.23
N PHE A 199 13.69 -9.30 -12.16
CA PHE A 199 12.41 -10.02 -12.00
C PHE A 199 11.78 -9.74 -10.62
N THR A 200 10.97 -8.69 -10.54
CA THR A 200 10.04 -8.40 -9.43
C THR A 200 8.63 -8.85 -9.81
N PHE A 201 7.73 -8.99 -8.83
CA PHE A 201 6.33 -9.35 -9.08
C PHE A 201 5.64 -8.35 -10.02
N GLU A 202 5.93 -7.05 -9.84
CA GLU A 202 5.44 -5.96 -10.70
C GLU A 202 5.89 -6.16 -12.15
N ASN A 203 7.18 -6.41 -12.38
CA ASN A 203 7.72 -6.60 -13.73
C ASN A 203 7.15 -7.86 -14.40
N VAL A 204 6.88 -8.93 -13.64
CA VAL A 204 6.21 -10.13 -14.16
C VAL A 204 4.77 -9.84 -14.54
N PHE A 205 4.07 -9.01 -13.75
CA PHE A 205 2.71 -8.57 -14.03
C PHE A 205 2.65 -7.69 -15.28
N GLU A 206 3.54 -6.70 -15.40
CA GLU A 206 3.70 -5.87 -16.61
C GLU A 206 4.00 -6.74 -17.84
N LEU A 207 4.95 -7.68 -17.74
CA LEU A 207 5.28 -8.61 -18.81
C LEU A 207 4.08 -9.46 -19.24
N ALA A 208 3.28 -9.92 -18.28
CA ALA A 208 2.05 -10.65 -18.57
C ALA A 208 1.07 -9.78 -19.36
N ILE A 209 0.89 -8.51 -18.98
CA ILE A 209 0.00 -7.57 -19.70
C ILE A 209 0.48 -7.34 -21.13
N TYR A 210 1.77 -7.05 -21.34
CA TYR A 210 2.32 -6.85 -22.69
C TYR A 210 2.22 -8.12 -23.53
N SER A 211 2.44 -9.29 -22.94
CA SER A 211 2.27 -10.57 -23.63
C SER A 211 0.81 -10.83 -24.04
N LEU A 212 -0.16 -10.51 -23.17
CA LEU A 212 -1.59 -10.63 -23.46
C LEU A 212 -2.02 -9.65 -24.56
N ALA A 213 -1.51 -8.42 -24.54
CA ALA A 213 -1.76 -7.43 -25.57
C ALA A 213 -1.22 -7.90 -26.94
N ILE A 214 -0.02 -8.47 -26.98
CA ILE A 214 0.57 -9.04 -28.20
C ILE A 214 -0.24 -10.26 -28.67
N ALA A 215 -0.55 -11.21 -27.77
CA ALA A 215 -1.32 -12.41 -28.10
C ALA A 215 -2.71 -12.11 -28.68
N THR A 216 -3.33 -11.03 -28.20
CA THR A 216 -4.65 -10.55 -28.65
C THR A 216 -4.57 -9.85 -30.02
N THR A 217 -3.51 -9.09 -30.27
CA THR A 217 -3.37 -8.25 -31.47
C THR A 217 -2.75 -8.98 -32.66
N VAL A 218 -1.95 -10.03 -32.43
CA VAL A 218 -1.30 -10.81 -33.50
C VAL A 218 -2.32 -11.63 -34.29
N ASP A 219 -2.13 -11.65 -35.61
CA ASP A 219 -2.96 -12.41 -36.53
C ASP A 219 -2.44 -13.87 -36.66
N THR A 220 -3.03 -14.82 -35.93
CA THR A 220 -2.75 -16.27 -35.96
C THR A 220 -3.14 -16.95 -37.27
N ASN A 221 -4.32 -16.63 -37.81
CA ASN A 221 -4.89 -17.31 -38.98
C ASN A 221 -4.98 -16.42 -40.22
N GLY A 222 -4.94 -17.01 -41.42
CA GLY A 222 -5.06 -16.28 -42.70
C GLY A 222 -6.41 -15.57 -42.87
N CYS A 223 -7.47 -16.16 -42.30
CA CYS A 223 -8.79 -15.56 -42.15
C CYS A 223 -8.72 -14.21 -41.41
N MET A 224 -8.11 -14.21 -40.23
CA MET A 224 -7.98 -13.02 -39.39
C MET A 224 -7.11 -11.94 -40.06
N ARG A 225 -6.06 -12.35 -40.77
CA ARG A 225 -5.23 -11.41 -41.54
C ARG A 225 -6.02 -10.64 -42.61
N ARG A 226 -7.07 -11.25 -43.18
CA ARG A 226 -7.89 -10.64 -44.24
C ARG A 226 -9.13 -9.91 -43.72
N THR A 227 -9.80 -10.46 -42.71
CA THR A 227 -11.09 -9.98 -42.19
C THR A 227 -10.96 -9.19 -40.88
N GLY A 228 -9.89 -9.43 -40.12
CA GLY A 228 -9.69 -8.92 -38.77
C GLY A 228 -10.59 -9.55 -37.69
N LEU A 229 -11.25 -10.67 -38.01
CA LEU A 229 -12.08 -11.41 -37.06
C LEU A 229 -11.20 -12.09 -36.00
N ARG A 230 -11.49 -11.84 -34.71
CA ARG A 230 -10.73 -12.39 -33.58
C ARG A 230 -11.32 -13.71 -33.11
N GLU A 231 -10.45 -14.62 -32.68
CA GLU A 231 -10.89 -15.90 -32.11
C GLU A 231 -11.49 -15.70 -30.70
N PRO A 232 -12.39 -16.59 -30.24
CA PRO A 232 -13.02 -16.45 -28.92
C PRO A 232 -12.00 -16.36 -27.78
N TRP A 233 -10.92 -17.13 -27.82
CA TRP A 233 -9.87 -17.08 -26.80
C TRP A 233 -9.11 -15.75 -26.83
N GLN A 234 -8.81 -15.19 -28.01
CA GLN A 234 -8.17 -13.87 -28.14
C GLN A 234 -9.04 -12.77 -27.55
N TRP A 235 -10.35 -12.86 -27.77
CA TRP A 235 -11.30 -11.89 -27.21
C TRP A 235 -11.34 -11.96 -25.67
N GLN A 236 -11.35 -13.17 -25.10
CA GLN A 236 -11.28 -13.39 -23.65
C GLN A 236 -9.96 -12.87 -23.06
N THR A 237 -8.81 -13.23 -23.65
CA THR A 237 -7.48 -12.77 -23.18
C THR A 237 -7.31 -11.27 -23.34
N GLY A 238 -7.83 -10.68 -24.42
CA GLY A 238 -7.81 -9.25 -24.66
C GLY A 238 -8.62 -8.47 -23.64
N THR A 239 -9.79 -9.02 -23.27
CA THR A 239 -10.67 -8.45 -22.24
C THR A 239 -10.04 -8.52 -20.85
N ALA A 240 -9.37 -9.62 -20.50
CA ALA A 240 -8.60 -9.70 -19.26
C ALA A 240 -7.39 -8.74 -19.28
N GLY A 241 -6.64 -8.74 -20.39
CA GLY A 241 -5.45 -7.90 -20.56
C GLY A 241 -5.75 -6.40 -20.46
N ILE A 242 -6.85 -5.92 -21.04
CA ILE A 242 -7.21 -4.50 -20.94
C ILE A 242 -7.56 -4.11 -19.49
N VAL A 243 -8.27 -4.96 -18.75
CA VAL A 243 -8.56 -4.71 -17.33
C VAL A 243 -7.26 -4.66 -16.52
N PHE A 244 -6.35 -5.61 -16.72
CA PHE A 244 -5.06 -5.61 -16.04
C PHE A 244 -4.19 -4.40 -16.41
N ALA A 245 -4.21 -3.95 -17.66
CA ALA A 245 -3.50 -2.74 -18.08
C ALA A 245 -4.04 -1.46 -17.38
N TRP A 246 -5.35 -1.35 -17.18
CA TRP A 246 -5.91 -0.24 -16.40
C TRP A 246 -5.59 -0.33 -14.90
N ILE A 247 -5.51 -1.54 -14.33
CA ILE A 247 -5.04 -1.75 -12.94
C ILE A 247 -3.56 -1.37 -12.81
N ASP A 248 -2.75 -1.77 -13.77
CA ASP A 248 -1.30 -1.48 -13.79
C ASP A 248 -1.01 0.03 -13.89
N LEU A 249 -1.88 0.80 -14.56
CA LEU A 249 -1.81 2.26 -14.53
C LEU A 249 -1.86 2.82 -13.09
N LEU A 250 -2.66 2.21 -12.21
CA LEU A 250 -2.72 2.62 -10.81
C LEU A 250 -1.41 2.26 -10.08
N MET A 251 -0.84 1.08 -10.34
CA MET A 251 0.46 0.70 -9.80
C MET A 251 1.56 1.66 -10.26
N PHE A 252 1.50 2.14 -11.51
CA PHE A 252 2.42 3.14 -12.03
C PHE A 252 2.33 4.47 -11.25
N PHE A 253 1.11 4.94 -10.96
CA PHE A 253 0.89 6.13 -10.14
C PHE A 253 1.32 5.95 -8.69
N GLN A 254 1.20 4.73 -8.15
CA GLN A 254 1.68 4.39 -6.81
C GLN A 254 3.14 4.77 -6.58
N ARG A 255 3.98 4.56 -7.60
CA ARG A 255 5.44 4.78 -7.48
C ARG A 255 5.90 6.20 -7.78
N THR A 256 5.18 6.92 -8.66
CA THR A 256 5.69 8.15 -9.29
C THR A 256 5.04 9.43 -8.79
N THR A 257 3.84 9.33 -8.22
CA THR A 257 3.01 10.48 -7.86
C THR A 257 2.72 10.53 -6.37
N PRO A 258 2.46 11.73 -5.80
CA PRO A 258 1.97 11.84 -4.43
C PRO A 258 0.58 11.17 -4.24
N ILE A 259 -0.18 10.94 -5.32
CA ILE A 259 -1.42 10.16 -5.28
C ILE A 259 -1.14 8.70 -4.85
N GLY A 260 0.08 8.21 -5.05
CA GLY A 260 0.44 6.85 -4.75
C GLY A 260 0.29 6.43 -3.29
N ILE A 261 0.26 7.39 -2.36
CA ILE A 261 -0.06 7.16 -0.95
C ILE A 261 -1.47 6.58 -0.81
N TYR A 262 -2.45 7.19 -1.46
CA TYR A 262 -3.84 6.75 -1.41
C TYR A 262 -3.99 5.36 -2.03
N LEU A 263 -3.26 5.08 -3.12
CA LEU A 263 -3.24 3.76 -3.76
C LEU A 263 -2.57 2.70 -2.90
N GLY A 264 -1.49 3.05 -2.18
CA GLY A 264 -0.85 2.16 -1.21
C GLY A 264 -1.71 1.90 0.04
N ILE A 265 -2.48 2.89 0.49
CA ILE A 265 -3.50 2.71 1.54
C ILE A 265 -4.59 1.77 1.04
N PHE A 266 -5.14 2.03 -0.14
CA PHE A 266 -6.14 1.19 -0.78
C PHE A 266 -5.68 -0.26 -0.96
N GLY A 267 -4.46 -0.49 -1.43
CA GLY A 267 -3.87 -1.83 -1.58
C GLY A 267 -3.76 -2.59 -0.25
N LEU A 268 -3.45 -1.91 0.86
CA LEU A 268 -3.47 -2.57 2.17
C LEU A 268 -4.88 -2.92 2.59
N ILE A 269 -5.84 -2.00 2.44
CA ILE A 269 -7.25 -2.27 2.77
C ILE A 269 -7.74 -3.48 1.98
N LEU A 270 -7.42 -3.56 0.69
CA LEU A 270 -7.74 -4.73 -0.14
C LEU A 270 -7.09 -6.02 0.38
N THR A 271 -5.84 -5.95 0.83
CA THR A 271 -5.13 -7.11 1.38
C THR A 271 -5.74 -7.57 2.69
N ASN A 272 -6.06 -6.64 3.59
CA ASN A 272 -6.71 -6.93 4.87
C ASN A 272 -8.12 -7.48 4.64
N LEU A 273 -8.87 -6.89 3.72
CA LEU A 273 -10.17 -7.38 3.28
C LEU A 273 -10.06 -8.79 2.69
N ALA A 274 -9.07 -9.08 1.86
CA ALA A 274 -8.85 -10.40 1.28
C ALA A 274 -8.51 -11.46 2.35
N ASN A 275 -7.62 -11.12 3.28
CA ASN A 275 -7.29 -12.00 4.41
C ASN A 275 -8.54 -12.33 5.24
N LEU A 276 -9.36 -11.32 5.51
CA LEU A 276 -10.59 -11.48 6.27
C LEU A 276 -11.67 -12.25 5.50
N ALA A 277 -11.76 -12.04 4.19
CA ALA A 277 -12.66 -12.77 3.30
C ALA A 277 -12.30 -14.28 3.26
N VAL A 278 -11.02 -14.64 3.32
CA VAL A 278 -10.60 -16.05 3.42
C VAL A 278 -11.12 -16.68 4.71
N VAL A 279 -11.01 -15.98 5.85
CA VAL A 279 -11.52 -16.46 7.15
C VAL A 279 -13.03 -16.68 7.12
N PHE A 280 -13.78 -15.80 6.45
CA PHE A 280 -15.24 -15.91 6.36
C PHE A 280 -15.76 -16.74 5.18
N SER A 281 -14.89 -17.16 4.26
CA SER A 281 -15.26 -17.93 3.08
C SER A 281 -16.02 -19.24 3.37
N PRO A 282 -15.77 -19.99 4.47
CA PRO A 282 -16.56 -21.18 4.78
C PRO A 282 -18.04 -20.88 5.02
N PHE A 283 -18.37 -19.72 5.60
CA PHE A 283 -19.77 -19.31 5.78
C PHE A 283 -20.44 -19.04 4.43
N LEU A 284 -19.77 -18.31 3.53
CA LEU A 284 -20.29 -18.05 2.18
C LEU A 284 -20.54 -19.35 1.41
N VAL A 285 -19.63 -20.32 1.50
CA VAL A 285 -19.79 -21.63 0.85
C VAL A 285 -20.96 -22.40 1.48
N ALA A 286 -21.08 -22.44 2.81
CA ALA A 286 -22.16 -23.14 3.50
C ALA A 286 -23.54 -22.59 3.12
N PHE A 287 -23.71 -21.27 3.09
CA PHE A 287 -24.96 -20.64 2.68
C PHE A 287 -25.25 -20.81 1.18
N ALA A 288 -24.23 -20.74 0.32
CA ALA A 288 -24.39 -21.01 -1.11
C ALA A 288 -24.88 -22.45 -1.38
N LEU A 289 -24.32 -23.43 -0.66
CA LEU A 289 -24.78 -24.82 -0.70
C LEU A 289 -26.23 -24.95 -0.20
N ALA A 290 -26.57 -24.32 0.94
CA ALA A 290 -27.91 -24.35 1.49
C ALA A 290 -28.95 -23.77 0.52
N PHE A 291 -28.66 -22.62 -0.10
CA PHE A 291 -29.55 -22.00 -1.08
C PHE A 291 -29.65 -22.81 -2.37
N HIS A 292 -28.55 -23.38 -2.88
CA HIS A 292 -28.59 -24.28 -4.03
C HIS A 292 -29.50 -25.50 -3.78
N LEU A 293 -29.38 -26.14 -2.61
CA LEU A 293 -30.18 -27.31 -2.26
C LEU A 293 -31.66 -26.99 -2.03
N LEU A 294 -31.98 -25.81 -1.48
CA LEU A 294 -33.36 -25.42 -1.14
C LEU A 294 -34.10 -24.69 -2.28
N LEU A 295 -33.37 -24.00 -3.16
CA LEU A 295 -33.90 -23.11 -4.20
C LEU A 295 -33.39 -23.46 -5.60
N GLY A 296 -32.86 -24.67 -5.81
CA GLY A 296 -32.28 -25.11 -7.09
C GLY A 296 -33.25 -25.11 -8.28
N ASN A 297 -34.56 -24.95 -8.07
CA ASN A 297 -35.54 -24.73 -9.13
C ASN A 297 -35.49 -23.31 -9.72
N GLN A 298 -34.87 -22.35 -9.04
CA GLN A 298 -34.75 -20.97 -9.49
C GLN A 298 -33.46 -20.79 -10.31
N ILE A 299 -33.52 -20.05 -11.42
CA ILE A 299 -32.37 -19.82 -12.33
C ILE A 299 -31.12 -19.32 -11.57
N ARG A 300 -31.30 -18.52 -10.52
CA ARG A 300 -30.20 -17.99 -9.70
C ARG A 300 -29.46 -19.05 -8.88
N PHE A 301 -30.14 -20.09 -8.45
CA PHE A 301 -29.57 -21.13 -7.57
C PHE A 301 -29.51 -22.50 -8.25
N ASN A 302 -29.86 -22.60 -9.53
CA ASN A 302 -29.91 -23.85 -10.29
C ASN A 302 -28.53 -24.53 -10.38
N ASP A 303 -27.48 -23.75 -10.64
CA ASP A 303 -26.11 -24.25 -10.66
C ASP A 303 -25.32 -23.79 -9.44
N MET A 304 -24.35 -24.59 -9.01
CA MET A 304 -23.42 -24.21 -7.93
C MET A 304 -22.72 -22.87 -8.18
N ARG A 305 -22.32 -22.61 -9.43
CA ARG A 305 -21.65 -21.37 -9.82
C ARG A 305 -22.58 -20.15 -9.68
N ASN A 306 -23.84 -20.31 -10.07
CA ASN A 306 -24.86 -19.27 -9.97
C ASN A 306 -25.27 -19.06 -8.51
N ALA A 307 -25.38 -20.14 -7.73
CA ALA A 307 -25.70 -20.05 -6.30
C ALA A 307 -24.59 -19.34 -5.53
N PHE A 308 -23.33 -19.63 -5.82
CA PHE A 308 -22.19 -18.95 -5.22
C PHE A 308 -22.14 -17.45 -5.59
N SER A 309 -22.27 -17.11 -6.88
CA SER A 309 -22.29 -15.71 -7.32
C SER A 309 -23.48 -14.94 -6.74
N SER A 310 -24.64 -15.58 -6.66
CA SER A 310 -25.84 -15.02 -6.03
C SER A 310 -25.65 -14.80 -4.54
N THR A 311 -25.01 -15.73 -3.82
CA THR A 311 -24.72 -15.60 -2.38
C THR A 311 -23.74 -14.47 -2.10
N VAL A 312 -22.69 -14.33 -2.93
CA VAL A 312 -21.75 -13.20 -2.85
C VAL A 312 -22.45 -11.88 -3.16
N SER A 313 -23.36 -11.86 -4.14
CA SER A 313 -24.17 -10.68 -4.46
C SER A 313 -25.09 -10.29 -3.30
N MET A 314 -25.72 -11.26 -2.63
CA MET A 314 -26.53 -11.04 -1.42
C MET A 314 -25.69 -10.55 -0.22
N PHE A 315 -24.44 -11.01 -0.10
CA PHE A 315 -23.51 -10.54 0.93
C PHE A 315 -23.09 -9.08 0.70
N SER A 316 -22.90 -8.68 -0.56
CA SER A 316 -22.39 -7.35 -0.92
C SER A 316 -23.38 -6.19 -0.71
N GLY A 317 -24.70 -6.42 -0.57
CA GLY A 317 -25.62 -5.33 -0.26
C GLY A 317 -27.11 -5.56 -0.52
N GLU A 318 -27.86 -4.47 -0.35
CA GLU A 318 -29.33 -4.42 -0.31
C GLU A 318 -30.01 -4.83 -1.61
N VAL A 319 -29.41 -4.59 -2.78
CA VAL A 319 -30.03 -4.91 -4.08
C VAL A 319 -30.13 -6.42 -4.29
N GLY A 320 -29.04 -7.16 -4.01
CA GLY A 320 -29.05 -8.62 -4.06
C GLY A 320 -29.99 -9.23 -3.04
N LEU A 321 -30.14 -8.57 -1.88
CA LEU A 321 -31.08 -8.97 -0.85
C LEU A 321 -32.53 -8.69 -1.24
N ALA A 322 -32.85 -7.54 -1.84
CA ALA A 322 -34.17 -7.19 -2.34
C ALA A 322 -34.62 -8.20 -3.41
N ASP A 323 -33.76 -8.48 -4.38
CA ASP A 323 -34.03 -9.46 -5.42
C ASP A 323 -34.20 -10.88 -4.85
N ALA A 324 -33.38 -11.28 -3.89
CA ALA A 324 -33.50 -12.60 -3.23
C ALA A 324 -34.77 -12.68 -2.39
N SER A 325 -35.14 -11.59 -1.70
CA SER A 325 -36.38 -11.49 -0.95
C SER A 325 -37.59 -11.60 -1.89
N HIS A 326 -37.60 -10.93 -3.04
CA HIS A 326 -38.64 -11.12 -4.05
C HIS A 326 -38.74 -12.57 -4.52
N ALA A 327 -37.61 -13.21 -4.77
CA ALA A 327 -37.57 -14.63 -5.17
C ALA A 327 -38.04 -15.58 -4.04
N MET A 328 -37.93 -15.19 -2.77
CA MET A 328 -38.33 -15.99 -1.62
C MET A 328 -39.77 -15.69 -1.15
N PHE A 329 -40.25 -14.46 -1.32
CA PHE A 329 -41.57 -13.98 -0.85
C PHE A 329 -42.68 -14.06 -1.91
N ASN A 330 -42.38 -14.31 -3.21
CA ASN A 330 -43.41 -14.53 -4.25
C ASN A 330 -44.17 -15.88 -4.15
N ARG A 331 -44.30 -16.43 -2.94
CA ARG A 331 -44.97 -17.70 -2.61
C ARG A 331 -46.46 -17.73 -2.99
N TYR A 332 -47.04 -16.58 -3.30
CA TYR A 332 -48.49 -16.41 -3.41
C TYR A 332 -48.94 -15.71 -4.70
N GLU A 333 -48.16 -15.80 -5.78
CA GLU A 333 -48.69 -15.49 -7.11
C GLU A 333 -49.54 -16.69 -7.59
N PRO A 334 -50.88 -16.59 -7.63
CA PRO A 334 -51.71 -17.63 -8.23
C PRO A 334 -51.31 -17.78 -9.70
N GLY A 335 -50.76 -18.94 -10.06
CA GLY A 335 -50.23 -19.20 -11.41
C GLY A 335 -48.72 -18.95 -11.59
N ALA A 336 -47.95 -18.77 -10.52
CA ALA A 336 -46.49 -18.68 -10.61
C ALA A 336 -45.88 -19.90 -11.32
N SER A 337 -44.90 -19.66 -12.20
CA SER A 337 -44.17 -20.74 -12.87
C SER A 337 -43.46 -21.64 -11.83
N PRO A 338 -43.27 -22.95 -12.12
CA PRO A 338 -42.53 -23.88 -11.26
C PRO A 338 -41.13 -23.39 -10.86
N GLU A 339 -40.55 -22.50 -11.67
CA GLU A 339 -39.26 -21.84 -11.48
C GLU A 339 -39.26 -20.77 -10.37
N LYS A 340 -40.43 -20.37 -9.85
CA LYS A 340 -40.57 -19.34 -8.79
C LYS A 340 -41.10 -19.88 -7.47
N LEU A 341 -41.51 -21.15 -7.42
CA LEU A 341 -42.10 -21.77 -6.23
C LEU A 341 -41.03 -22.11 -5.19
N VAL A 342 -41.37 -21.95 -3.90
CA VAL A 342 -40.48 -22.32 -2.78
C VAL A 342 -41.04 -23.57 -2.10
N TYR A 343 -40.40 -24.71 -2.33
CA TYR A 343 -40.86 -26.01 -1.81
C TYR A 343 -40.61 -26.16 -0.29
N TYR A 344 -39.43 -25.78 0.18
CA TYR A 344 -39.00 -25.95 1.58
C TYR A 344 -39.00 -24.63 2.36
N ALA A 345 -40.16 -23.95 2.37
CA ALA A 345 -40.25 -22.57 2.83
C ALA A 345 -39.70 -22.31 4.24
N THR A 346 -40.01 -23.15 5.21
CA THR A 346 -39.58 -22.94 6.61
C THR A 346 -38.06 -22.89 6.76
N LEU A 347 -37.35 -23.85 6.16
CA LEU A 347 -35.88 -23.88 6.20
C LEU A 347 -35.26 -22.76 5.36
N SER A 348 -35.83 -22.48 4.18
CA SER A 348 -35.37 -21.38 3.32
C SER A 348 -35.43 -20.03 4.04
N TYR A 349 -36.55 -19.72 4.72
CA TYR A 349 -36.67 -18.48 5.49
C TYR A 349 -35.74 -18.44 6.70
N LEU A 350 -35.58 -19.55 7.41
CA LEU A 350 -34.68 -19.61 8.56
C LEU A 350 -33.23 -19.32 8.15
N PHE A 351 -32.74 -19.98 7.10
CA PHE A 351 -31.38 -19.73 6.60
C PHE A 351 -31.23 -18.34 6.00
N PHE A 352 -32.25 -17.81 5.34
CA PHE A 352 -32.24 -16.44 4.83
C PHE A 352 -32.15 -15.40 5.96
N LEU A 353 -32.99 -15.51 6.99
CA LEU A 353 -32.93 -14.61 8.15
C LEU A 353 -31.58 -14.71 8.87
N THR A 354 -31.07 -15.93 9.04
CA THR A 354 -29.75 -16.16 9.64
C THR A 354 -28.65 -15.52 8.79
N PHE A 355 -28.71 -15.68 7.46
CA PHE A 355 -27.78 -15.06 6.52
C PHE A 355 -27.80 -13.53 6.63
N VAL A 356 -28.99 -12.92 6.64
CA VAL A 356 -29.13 -11.46 6.77
C VAL A 356 -28.53 -10.95 8.08
N ALA A 357 -28.87 -11.59 9.21
CA ALA A 357 -28.38 -11.17 10.51
C ALA A 357 -26.85 -11.28 10.64
N PHE A 358 -26.29 -12.44 10.29
CA PHE A 358 -24.86 -12.70 10.49
C PHE A 358 -24.00 -12.20 9.33
N MET A 359 -24.34 -12.50 8.09
CA MET A 359 -23.49 -12.18 6.93
C MET A 359 -23.70 -10.75 6.46
N SER A 360 -24.96 -10.31 6.25
CA SER A 360 -25.22 -8.99 5.68
C SER A 360 -25.14 -7.86 6.70
N ILE A 361 -25.55 -8.07 7.95
CA ILE A 361 -25.52 -7.02 8.99
C ILE A 361 -24.24 -7.12 9.82
N ALA A 362 -24.03 -8.23 10.55
CA ALA A 362 -22.92 -8.31 11.51
C ALA A 362 -21.55 -8.27 10.82
N LEU A 363 -21.31 -9.12 9.82
CA LEU A 363 -20.02 -9.16 9.12
C LEU A 363 -19.75 -7.91 8.29
N MET A 364 -20.75 -7.35 7.59
CA MET A 364 -20.55 -6.12 6.81
C MET A 364 -20.19 -4.92 7.71
N ASN A 365 -20.85 -4.80 8.86
CA ASN A 365 -20.54 -3.76 9.84
C ASN A 365 -19.15 -3.97 10.46
N MET A 366 -18.76 -5.23 10.72
CA MET A 366 -17.42 -5.55 11.21
C MET A 366 -16.33 -5.21 10.19
N LEU A 367 -16.53 -5.57 8.91
CA LEU A 367 -15.62 -5.27 7.80
C LEU A 367 -15.42 -3.77 7.64
N THR A 368 -16.51 -3.02 7.72
CA THR A 368 -16.47 -1.55 7.66
C THR A 368 -15.73 -0.97 8.87
N GLY A 369 -15.99 -1.48 10.08
CA GLY A 369 -15.30 -1.04 11.30
C GLY A 369 -13.79 -1.27 11.26
N ILE A 370 -13.35 -2.43 10.80
CA ILE A 370 -11.91 -2.75 10.62
C ILE A 370 -11.30 -1.86 9.54
N ALA A 371 -11.97 -1.72 8.40
CA ALA A 371 -11.48 -0.88 7.30
C ALA A 371 -11.26 0.58 7.74
N VAL A 372 -12.18 1.15 8.53
CA VAL A 372 -12.02 2.51 9.06
C VAL A 372 -10.87 2.60 10.07
N GLY A 373 -10.72 1.61 10.95
CA GLY A 373 -9.60 1.55 11.90
C GLY A 373 -8.24 1.45 11.21
N ASP A 374 -8.12 0.60 10.18
CA ASP A 374 -6.90 0.41 9.39
C ASP A 374 -6.53 1.65 8.60
N VAL A 375 -7.53 2.38 8.05
CA VAL A 375 -7.32 3.64 7.34
C VAL A 375 -6.70 4.68 8.27
N GLU A 376 -7.25 4.87 9.47
CA GLU A 376 -6.78 5.89 10.41
C GLU A 376 -5.38 5.57 10.95
N ALA A 377 -5.13 4.30 11.30
CA ALA A 377 -3.81 3.84 11.72
C ALA A 377 -2.77 4.07 10.62
N LYS A 378 -3.06 3.67 9.37
CA LYS A 378 -2.12 3.80 8.27
C LYS A 378 -1.92 5.25 7.82
N LYS A 379 -2.96 6.09 7.85
CA LYS A 379 -2.83 7.51 7.52
C LYS A 379 -1.80 8.20 8.41
N SER A 380 -1.70 7.79 9.68
CA SER A 380 -0.71 8.33 10.61
C SER A 380 0.73 7.88 10.36
N GLN A 381 0.95 6.82 9.57
CA GLN A 381 2.28 6.29 9.21
C GLN A 381 2.65 6.58 7.73
N ALA A 382 1.69 7.06 6.95
CA ALA A 382 1.79 7.16 5.50
C ALA A 382 2.85 8.19 5.03
N ASN A 383 3.10 9.25 5.79
CA ASN A 383 4.06 10.29 5.40
C ASN A 383 5.50 9.78 5.50
N LEU A 384 5.84 9.09 6.59
CA LEU A 384 7.13 8.39 6.70
C LEU A 384 7.31 7.33 5.61
N GLU A 385 6.30 6.49 5.38
CA GLU A 385 6.33 5.48 4.31
C GLU A 385 6.53 6.11 2.93
N THR A 386 5.94 7.28 2.68
CA THR A 386 6.13 8.02 1.43
C THR A 386 7.58 8.41 1.22
N VAL A 387 8.23 8.95 2.25
CA VAL A 387 9.64 9.32 2.19
C VAL A 387 10.50 8.08 1.98
N GLN A 388 10.21 6.97 2.66
CA GLN A 388 10.92 5.70 2.49
C GLN A 388 10.76 5.10 1.09
N GLN A 389 9.54 5.07 0.55
CA GLN A 389 9.25 4.61 -0.82
C GLN A 389 9.95 5.49 -1.85
N LEU A 390 9.93 6.81 -1.66
CA LEU A 390 10.61 7.76 -2.53
C LEU A 390 12.13 7.58 -2.48
N VAL A 391 12.71 7.35 -1.29
CA VAL A 391 14.14 7.02 -1.11
C VAL A 391 14.49 5.74 -1.88
N ASN A 392 13.75 4.65 -1.68
CA ASN A 392 14.04 3.36 -2.31
C ASN A 392 13.93 3.47 -3.84
N SER A 393 12.84 4.05 -4.34
CA SER A 393 12.60 4.23 -5.78
C SER A 393 13.69 5.09 -6.42
N LEU A 394 14.09 6.20 -5.77
CA LEU A 394 15.18 7.04 -6.27
C LEU A 394 16.51 6.28 -6.25
N VAL A 395 16.92 5.73 -5.10
CA VAL A 395 18.21 5.04 -4.95
C VAL A 395 18.35 3.91 -5.96
N ASP A 396 17.34 3.04 -6.13
CA ASP A 396 17.38 1.95 -7.10
C ASP A 396 17.52 2.50 -8.53
N SER A 397 16.78 3.57 -8.86
CA SER A 397 16.85 4.20 -10.19
C SER A 397 18.19 4.87 -10.49
N TYR A 398 18.86 5.43 -9.47
CA TYR A 398 20.21 5.98 -9.61
C TYR A 398 21.22 4.88 -9.89
N THR A 399 21.14 3.73 -9.20
CA THR A 399 22.05 2.60 -9.48
C THR A 399 21.96 2.08 -10.92
N LEU A 400 20.80 2.21 -11.58
CA LEU A 400 20.63 1.86 -12.99
C LEU A 400 21.15 2.94 -13.92
N LEU A 401 20.84 4.21 -13.64
CA LEU A 401 21.36 5.34 -14.42
C LEU A 401 22.88 5.45 -14.39
N ASP A 402 23.48 5.20 -13.23
CA ASP A 402 24.92 5.35 -13.06
C ASP A 402 25.70 4.26 -13.82
N LYS A 403 25.07 3.11 -14.10
CA LYS A 403 25.61 2.14 -15.06
C LYS A 403 25.62 2.68 -16.50
N ILE A 404 24.63 3.49 -16.86
CA ILE A 404 24.44 4.04 -18.21
C ILE A 404 25.28 5.31 -18.41
N LYS A 405 25.41 6.16 -17.39
CA LYS A 405 26.17 7.41 -17.44
C LYS A 405 26.92 7.70 -16.12
N PRO A 406 28.08 7.05 -15.90
CA PRO A 406 28.81 7.13 -14.64
C PRO A 406 29.41 8.51 -14.32
N ASN A 407 29.71 9.34 -15.34
CA ASN A 407 30.34 10.66 -15.16
C ASN A 407 29.33 11.82 -15.03
N ARG A 408 28.14 11.58 -14.48
CA ARG A 408 27.17 12.65 -14.23
C ARG A 408 27.66 13.48 -13.04
N SER A 409 27.84 14.79 -13.23
CA SER A 409 28.17 15.71 -12.14
C SER A 409 27.00 15.77 -11.15
N LEU A 410 27.18 15.12 -10.02
CA LEU A 410 26.25 15.18 -8.91
C LEU A 410 26.34 16.55 -8.25
N ARG A 411 25.18 17.12 -7.95
CA ARG A 411 25.09 18.48 -7.39
C ARG A 411 25.50 18.42 -5.92
N ARG A 412 26.68 18.97 -5.60
CA ARG A 412 27.22 19.00 -4.22
C ARG A 412 26.64 20.10 -3.33
N LYS A 413 26.24 21.23 -3.92
CA LYS A 413 25.76 22.41 -3.19
C LYS A 413 24.52 23.01 -3.85
N TYR A 414 23.57 23.46 -3.04
CA TYR A 414 22.40 24.21 -3.51
C TYR A 414 22.06 25.35 -2.55
N ILE A 415 21.64 26.50 -3.11
CA ILE A 415 21.19 27.67 -2.35
C ILE A 415 19.70 27.86 -2.64
N TYR A 416 18.89 27.72 -1.60
CA TYR A 416 17.45 27.86 -1.64
C TYR A 416 17.03 29.24 -1.15
N PHE A 417 16.18 29.92 -1.94
CA PHE A 417 15.59 31.21 -1.60
C PHE A 417 14.06 31.04 -1.48
N PRO A 418 13.48 30.98 -0.27
CA PRO A 418 12.04 30.83 -0.08
C PRO A 418 11.22 31.97 -0.70
N ASN A 419 11.68 33.22 -0.58
CA ASN A 419 10.86 34.41 -0.86
C ASN A 419 11.06 35.03 -2.25
N GLN A 420 12.06 34.60 -3.03
CA GLN A 420 12.33 35.17 -4.36
C GLN A 420 11.67 34.38 -5.50
N LYS A 421 10.92 35.01 -6.41
CA LYS A 421 10.43 34.31 -7.60
C LYS A 421 11.58 34.05 -8.58
N GLY A 422 11.99 32.78 -8.70
CA GLY A 422 13.02 32.33 -9.66
C GLY A 422 12.43 31.73 -10.94
N GLY A 423 13.30 31.23 -11.82
CA GLY A 423 12.90 30.48 -13.02
C GLY A 423 12.18 29.16 -12.72
N ILE A 424 11.67 28.49 -13.76
CA ILE A 424 10.79 27.30 -13.66
C ILE A 424 11.37 26.20 -12.76
N GLN A 425 12.67 25.89 -12.86
CA GLN A 425 13.30 24.88 -11.99
C GLN A 425 13.28 25.25 -10.51
N ARG A 426 13.47 26.54 -10.16
CA ARG A 426 13.42 27.00 -8.76
C ARG A 426 11.99 26.99 -8.24
N GLN A 427 11.00 27.30 -9.09
CA GLN A 427 9.59 27.22 -8.72
C GLN A 427 9.15 25.77 -8.49
N LEU A 428 9.56 24.85 -9.37
CA LEU A 428 9.31 23.42 -9.22
C LEU A 428 9.96 22.87 -7.95
N PHE A 429 11.22 23.25 -7.68
CA PHE A 429 11.90 22.89 -6.44
C PHE A 429 11.14 23.39 -5.21
N ARG A 430 10.74 24.67 -5.18
CA ARG A 430 9.95 25.23 -4.08
C ARG A 430 8.65 24.47 -3.86
N TYR A 431 7.92 24.18 -4.92
CA TYR A 431 6.66 23.45 -4.83
C TYR A 431 6.87 22.06 -4.22
N LEU A 432 7.80 21.28 -4.78
CA LEU A 432 8.08 19.91 -4.31
C LEU A 432 8.66 19.89 -2.89
N TYR A 433 9.62 20.78 -2.60
CA TYR A 433 10.26 20.90 -1.28
C TYR A 433 9.21 21.24 -0.21
N SER A 434 8.40 22.29 -0.44
CA SER A 434 7.37 22.70 0.52
C SER A 434 6.27 21.65 0.72
N HIS A 435 5.99 20.82 -0.28
CA HIS A 435 5.00 19.75 -0.15
C HIS A 435 5.51 18.60 0.72
N ILE A 436 6.77 18.18 0.52
CA ILE A 436 7.40 17.13 1.34
C ILE A 436 7.60 17.64 2.78
N GLU A 437 8.09 18.88 2.94
CA GLU A 437 8.33 19.51 4.25
C GLU A 437 7.04 19.72 5.07
N LYS A 438 5.93 20.13 4.43
CA LYS A 438 4.63 20.24 5.11
C LYS A 438 4.06 18.87 5.49
N SER A 439 4.26 17.86 4.65
CA SER A 439 3.82 16.50 4.91
C SER A 439 4.54 15.91 6.13
N THR A 440 5.87 16.04 6.22
CA THR A 440 6.63 15.61 7.40
C THR A 440 6.27 16.41 8.66
N ARG A 441 6.17 17.73 8.56
CA ARG A 441 5.87 18.60 9.73
C ARG A 441 4.49 18.36 10.34
N ASN A 442 3.48 18.03 9.52
CA ASN A 442 2.12 17.70 10.01
C ASN A 442 2.08 16.36 10.77
N GLU A 443 2.98 15.43 10.45
CA GLU A 443 3.10 14.13 11.13
C GLU A 443 3.72 14.30 12.51
N ASP A 444 4.75 15.14 12.63
CA ASP A 444 5.38 15.45 13.92
C ASP A 444 4.37 16.06 14.90
N THR A 445 3.56 17.03 14.47
CA THR A 445 2.50 17.61 15.32
C THR A 445 1.43 16.59 15.70
N SER A 446 1.04 15.68 14.80
CA SER A 446 0.02 14.66 15.12
C SER A 446 0.55 13.56 16.05
N THR A 447 1.82 13.15 15.86
CA THR A 447 2.51 12.18 16.71
C THR A 447 2.79 12.76 18.09
N GLN A 448 3.20 14.02 18.15
CA GLN A 448 3.41 14.74 19.41
C GLN A 448 2.09 14.94 20.17
N GLY A 449 0.98 15.22 19.46
CA GLY A 449 -0.36 15.25 20.04
C GLY A 449 -0.78 13.92 20.67
N LYS A 450 -0.60 12.80 19.95
CA LYS A 450 -0.89 11.44 20.47
C LYS A 450 0.00 11.09 21.68
N ARG A 451 1.28 11.50 21.70
CA ARG A 451 2.16 11.31 22.86
C ARG A 451 1.70 12.12 24.08
N MET A 452 1.28 13.38 23.88
CA MET A 452 0.72 14.19 24.95
C MET A 452 -0.57 13.59 25.53
N GLU A 453 -1.49 13.10 24.68
CA GLU A 453 -2.70 12.42 25.14
C GLU A 453 -2.37 11.15 25.94
N LEU A 454 -1.40 10.36 25.48
CA LEU A 454 -0.96 9.15 26.17
C LEU A 454 -0.32 9.48 27.52
N ASP A 455 0.52 10.51 27.59
CA ASP A 455 1.15 10.98 28.83
C ASP A 455 0.09 11.50 29.81
N GLU A 456 -0.93 12.22 29.34
CA GLU A 456 -2.06 12.66 30.17
C GLU A 456 -2.84 11.47 30.75
N VAL A 457 -3.09 10.43 29.95
CA VAL A 457 -3.74 9.19 30.42
C VAL A 457 -2.86 8.48 31.44
N LEU A 458 -1.54 8.42 31.21
CA LEU A 458 -0.57 7.81 32.12
C LEU A 458 -0.52 8.54 33.47
N ASP A 459 -0.57 9.87 33.46
CA ASP A 459 -0.61 10.68 34.67
C ASP A 459 -1.91 10.45 35.46
N LYS A 460 -3.07 10.41 34.79
CA LYS A 460 -4.35 10.05 35.44
C LYS A 460 -4.31 8.64 36.03
N LEU A 461 -3.67 7.70 35.36
CA LEU A 461 -3.50 6.34 35.87
C LEU A 461 -2.59 6.31 37.10
N ARG A 462 -1.49 7.06 37.06
CA ARG A 462 -0.53 7.18 38.16
C ARG A 462 -1.17 7.80 39.40
N GLU A 463 -2.00 8.82 39.21
CA GLU A 463 -2.79 9.45 40.28
C GLU A 463 -3.74 8.43 40.93
N LYS A 464 -4.50 7.67 40.12
CA LYS A 464 -5.40 6.63 40.65
C LYS A 464 -4.66 5.51 41.38
N VAL A 465 -3.50 5.08 40.88
CA VAL A 465 -2.64 4.10 41.57
C VAL A 465 -2.10 4.66 42.89
N GLY A 466 -1.76 5.94 42.94
CA GLY A 466 -1.36 6.65 44.16
C GLY A 466 -2.48 6.65 45.20
N ALA A 467 -3.70 7.02 44.80
CA ALA A 467 -4.88 7.01 45.67
C ALA A 467 -5.19 5.61 46.20
N LEU A 468 -5.05 4.57 45.36
CA LEU A 468 -5.26 3.19 45.76
C LEU A 468 -4.22 2.71 46.81
N ARG A 469 -2.95 3.13 46.69
CA ARG A 469 -1.92 2.83 47.70
C ARG A 469 -2.24 3.47 49.04
N VAL A 470 -2.69 4.72 49.05
CA VAL A 470 -3.09 5.42 50.28
C VAL A 470 -4.29 4.73 50.92
N ALA A 471 -5.31 4.36 50.13
CA ALA A 471 -6.45 3.62 50.64
C ALA A 471 -6.06 2.25 51.23
N PHE A 472 -5.12 1.54 50.59
CA PHE A 472 -4.58 0.27 51.10
C PHE A 472 -3.82 0.45 52.41
N PHE A 473 -3.03 1.52 52.54
CA PHE A 473 -2.33 1.85 53.77
C PHE A 473 -3.31 2.15 54.91
N MET A 474 -4.34 2.97 54.66
CA MET A 474 -5.40 3.29 55.64
C MET A 474 -6.17 2.03 56.09
N LEU A 475 -6.47 1.11 55.16
CA LEU A 475 -7.07 -0.18 55.48
C LEU A 475 -6.15 -1.05 56.32
N SER A 476 -4.87 -1.12 55.99
CA SER A 476 -3.89 -1.89 56.78
C SER A 476 -3.74 -1.35 58.20
N GLU A 477 -3.78 -0.03 58.37
CA GLU A 477 -3.69 0.63 59.66
C GLU A 477 -4.99 0.44 60.47
N ALA A 478 -6.16 0.56 59.83
CA ALA A 478 -7.44 0.27 60.45
C ALA A 478 -7.54 -1.20 60.93
N VAL A 479 -7.05 -2.15 60.12
CA VAL A 479 -6.96 -3.56 60.52
C VAL A 479 -6.00 -3.73 61.70
N ALA A 480 -4.85 -3.06 61.70
CA ALA A 480 -3.91 -3.12 62.82
C ALA A 480 -4.49 -2.54 64.13
N VAL A 481 -5.28 -1.47 64.06
CA VAL A 481 -5.98 -0.88 65.21
C VAL A 481 -7.08 -1.82 65.72
N LEU A 482 -7.90 -2.38 64.82
CA LEU A 482 -8.91 -3.37 65.21
C LEU A 482 -8.28 -4.59 65.88
N ASN A 483 -7.13 -5.06 65.39
CA ASN A 483 -6.42 -6.19 65.99
C ASN A 483 -5.82 -5.85 67.36
N ARG A 484 -5.43 -4.59 67.62
CA ARG A 484 -5.00 -4.13 68.95
C ARG A 484 -6.16 -4.04 69.93
N ASN A 485 -7.31 -3.53 69.49
CA ASN A 485 -8.49 -3.41 70.35
C ASN A 485 -9.09 -4.79 70.68
N ALA A 486 -9.08 -5.74 69.73
CA ALA A 486 -9.45 -7.12 70.01
C ALA A 486 -8.52 -7.77 71.05
N GLY A 487 -7.22 -7.44 71.04
CA GLY A 487 -6.27 -7.89 72.05
C GLY A 487 -6.48 -7.25 73.44
N SER A 488 -6.97 -6.01 73.51
CA SER A 488 -7.29 -5.36 74.80
C SER A 488 -8.61 -5.86 75.40
N ASP A 489 -9.61 -6.17 74.58
CA ASP A 489 -10.88 -6.75 75.06
C ASP A 489 -10.68 -8.18 75.62
N GLU A 490 -9.70 -8.94 75.11
CA GLU A 490 -9.27 -10.23 75.69
C GLU A 490 -8.52 -10.05 77.03
N GLU A 491 -7.84 -8.93 77.28
CA GLU A 491 -7.23 -8.64 78.59
C GLU A 491 -8.24 -8.11 79.62
N GLU A 492 -9.23 -7.31 79.18
CA GLU A 492 -10.26 -6.75 80.06
C GLU A 492 -11.25 -7.82 80.54
N SER A 493 -11.63 -8.77 79.66
CA SER A 493 -12.41 -9.96 80.03
C SER A 493 -11.67 -10.94 80.95
N ARG A 494 -10.33 -10.92 80.94
CA ARG A 494 -9.51 -11.68 81.89
C ARG A 494 -9.35 -10.99 83.25
N SER A 495 -9.60 -9.69 83.33
CA SER A 495 -9.60 -8.91 84.58
C SER A 495 -10.96 -8.91 85.30
N SER A 496 -12.08 -9.00 84.55
CA SER A 496 -13.41 -9.07 85.15
C SER A 496 -13.74 -10.41 85.83
N ASP A 497 -12.98 -11.47 85.53
CA ASP A 497 -13.13 -12.79 86.17
C ASP A 497 -12.41 -12.90 87.53
N TYR A 498 -11.75 -11.84 88.02
CA TYR A 498 -10.99 -11.84 89.28
C TYR A 498 -11.62 -11.08 90.45
N ASP A 499 -12.73 -10.35 90.25
CA ASP A 499 -13.34 -9.49 91.29
C ASP A 499 -14.71 -9.95 91.80
N THR A 500 -15.03 -11.25 91.69
CA THR A 500 -16.24 -11.82 92.30
C THR A 500 -15.92 -13.02 93.21
N ASP A 501 -15.18 -12.78 94.30
CA ASP A 501 -15.15 -13.69 95.46
C ASP A 501 -14.59 -12.96 96.71
N SER A 502 -15.35 -11.99 97.22
CA SER A 502 -15.28 -11.63 98.64
C SER A 502 -16.56 -10.90 99.10
N TYR A 503 -17.20 -11.48 100.12
CA TYR A 503 -18.31 -11.00 100.97
C TYR A 503 -19.74 -11.37 100.57
N GLU A 504 -20.28 -12.33 101.36
CA GLU A 504 -21.68 -12.64 101.74
C GLU A 504 -22.75 -12.90 100.67
#